data_AF-A0A6B3FPL8-F1
#
_entry.id   AF-A0A6B3FPL8-F1
#
_cell.length_a   1.000
_cell.length_b   1.000
_cell.length_c   1.000
_cell.angle_alpha   90.00
_cell.angle_beta   90.00
_cell.angle_gamma   90.00
#
_symmetry.space_group_name_H-M   'P 1'
#
loop_
_entity.id
_entity.type
_entity.pdbx_description
1 polymer ?
#
loop_
_entity_poly.entity_id
_entity_poly.type
_entity_poly.pdbx_seq_one_letter_code
_entity_poly.pdbx_strand_id
1 'polypeptide(L)'
;TLDFDRPIALSLLGLLHFLPDSEDPIGIIRTFTSTMASGSYVVLSQGASDVNEEVGQQSEDEYKKGGIPLALRSREEFSRFFEGLEIVA
;
A
#
# COMPACT_ATOMS: atom_id res chain seq x y z
N THR A 1 5.02 8.83 23.41
CA THR A 1 5.64 7.97 22.38
C THR A 1 4.75 6.76 22.17
N LEU A 2 4.90 6.00 21.09
CA LEU A 2 4.24 4.71 20.94
C LEU A 2 4.97 3.64 21.77
N ASP A 3 4.20 2.71 22.33
CA ASP A 3 4.69 1.52 23.03
C ASP A 3 4.57 0.32 22.08
N PHE A 4 5.71 -0.13 21.54
CA PHE A 4 5.75 -1.19 20.51
C PHE A 4 5.58 -2.60 21.09
N ASP A 5 5.54 -2.75 22.42
CA ASP A 5 5.21 -4.02 23.08
C ASP A 5 3.68 -4.25 23.17
N ARG A 6 2.88 -3.27 22.74
CA ARG A 6 1.42 -3.35 22.68
C ARG A 6 0.94 -3.30 21.22
N PRO A 7 -0.24 -3.88 20.91
CA PRO A 7 -0.81 -3.79 19.57
C PRO A 7 -0.98 -2.35 19.07
N ILE A 8 -0.56 -2.11 17.82
CA ILE A 8 -0.66 -0.82 17.12
C ILE A 8 -1.40 -1.03 15.79
N ALA A 9 -2.14 -0.01 15.34
CA ALA A 9 -2.65 0.03 13.97
C ALA A 9 -1.77 0.93 13.10
N LEU A 10 -1.17 0.38 12.05
CA LEU A 10 -0.46 1.11 11.00
C LEU A 10 -1.41 1.46 9.86
N SER A 11 -1.50 2.73 9.50
CA SER A 11 -2.38 3.22 8.44
C SER A 11 -1.56 3.85 7.32
N LEU A 12 -1.56 3.23 6.14
CA LEU A 12 -0.91 3.72 4.92
C LEU A 12 -1.94 3.86 3.81
N LEU A 13 -2.68 4.96 3.89
CA LEU A 13 -3.81 5.25 3.01
C LEU A 13 -3.41 6.31 1.98
N GLY A 14 -3.61 6.02 0.71
CA GLY A 14 -3.35 6.95 -0.39
C GLY A 14 -1.87 7.16 -0.66
N LEU A 15 -1.03 6.16 -0.34
CA LEU A 15 0.44 6.28 -0.43
C LEU A 15 1.07 5.28 -1.39
N LEU A 16 0.55 4.05 -1.45
CA LEU A 16 1.26 2.95 -2.12
C LEU A 16 1.40 3.10 -3.64
N HIS A 17 0.51 3.86 -4.27
CA HIS A 17 0.58 4.15 -5.70
C HIS A 17 1.62 5.22 -6.03
N PHE A 18 2.28 5.82 -5.05
CA PHE A 18 3.45 6.69 -5.27
C PHE A 18 4.78 5.93 -5.17
N LEU A 19 4.75 4.66 -4.75
CA LEU A 19 5.94 3.83 -4.61
C LEU A 19 6.09 2.95 -5.86
N PRO A 20 7.08 3.23 -6.74
CA PRO A 20 7.39 2.33 -7.84
C PRO A 20 7.95 1.01 -7.33
N ASP A 21 7.79 -0.07 -8.10
CA ASP A 21 8.27 -1.40 -7.69
C ASP A 21 9.80 -1.46 -7.48
N SER A 22 10.56 -0.55 -8.12
CA SER A 22 12.00 -0.41 -7.91
C SER A 22 12.39 -0.02 -6.49
N GLU A 23 11.45 0.49 -5.68
CA GLU A 23 11.67 0.85 -4.28
C GLU A 23 11.26 -0.25 -3.29
N ASP A 24 10.86 -1.43 -3.78
CA ASP A 24 10.42 -2.57 -2.97
C ASP A 24 9.32 -2.20 -1.94
N PRO A 25 8.12 -1.80 -2.41
CA PRO A 25 7.05 -1.36 -1.53
C PRO A 25 6.56 -2.49 -0.60
N ILE A 26 6.65 -3.76 -1.02
CA ILE A 26 6.35 -4.91 -0.16
C ILE A 26 7.38 -5.02 0.97
N GLY A 27 8.68 -4.86 0.68
CA GLY A 27 9.75 -4.82 1.68
C GLY A 27 9.57 -3.70 2.70
N ILE A 28 9.11 -2.51 2.25
CA ILE A 28 8.77 -1.39 3.14
C ILE A 28 7.65 -1.79 4.12
N ILE A 29 6.54 -2.36 3.61
CA ILE A 29 5.45 -2.83 4.48
C ILE A 29 5.94 -3.88 5.47
N ARG A 30 6.70 -4.88 4.99
CA ARG A 30 7.28 -5.93 5.84
C ARG A 30 8.19 -5.37 6.92
N THR A 31 8.95 -4.32 6.63
CA THR A 31 9.81 -3.66 7.61
C THR A 31 8.97 -3.11 8.76
N PHE A 32 7.89 -2.39 8.46
CA PHE A 32 7.00 -1.90 9.51
C PHE A 32 6.34 -3.04 10.29
N THR A 33 5.69 -3.99 9.60
CA THR A 33 4.96 -5.07 10.27
C THR A 33 5.86 -5.98 11.11
N SER A 34 7.13 -6.14 10.74
CA SER A 34 8.10 -6.94 11.52
C SER A 34 8.42 -6.39 12.91
N THR A 35 8.13 -5.11 13.15
CA THR A 35 8.41 -4.42 14.42
C THR A 35 7.19 -4.28 15.33
N MET A 36 6.02 -4.73 14.85
CA MET A 36 4.74 -4.55 15.53
C MET A 36 4.40 -5.78 16.39
N ALA A 37 3.88 -5.56 17.60
CA ALA A 37 3.44 -6.65 18.48
C ALA A 37 2.31 -7.49 17.85
N SER A 38 2.22 -8.78 18.19
CA SER A 38 1.10 -9.63 17.76
C SER A 38 -0.26 -9.03 18.16
N GLY A 39 -1.26 -9.15 17.29
CA GLY A 39 -2.56 -8.49 17.45
C GLY A 39 -2.61 -7.06 16.92
N SER A 40 -1.50 -6.55 16.37
CA SER A 40 -1.46 -5.31 15.61
C SER A 40 -2.17 -5.44 14.25
N TYR A 41 -2.49 -4.31 13.63
CA TYR A 41 -3.18 -4.25 12.34
C TYR A 41 -2.44 -3.34 11.36
N VAL A 42 -2.57 -3.65 10.07
CA VAL A 42 -2.17 -2.74 9.00
C VAL A 42 -3.38 -2.46 8.11
N VAL A 43 -3.54 -1.20 7.72
CA VAL A 43 -4.59 -0.74 6.81
C VAL A 43 -3.91 -0.07 5.63
N LEU A 44 -4.16 -0.60 4.44
CA LEU A 44 -3.54 -0.13 3.19
C LEU A 44 -4.63 0.35 2.23
N SER A 45 -4.32 1.36 1.43
CA SER A 45 -5.09 1.64 0.23
C SER A 45 -4.18 1.90 -0.97
N GLN A 46 -4.67 1.53 -2.15
CA GLN A 46 -3.91 1.46 -3.38
C GLN A 46 -4.76 1.96 -4.55
N GLY A 47 -4.12 2.65 -5.49
CA GLY A 47 -4.75 3.02 -6.75
C GLY A 47 -4.87 1.76 -7.62
N ALA A 48 -6.07 1.47 -8.10
CA ALA A 48 -6.36 0.24 -8.82
C ALA A 48 -6.26 0.45 -10.34
N SER A 49 -5.64 -0.49 -11.04
CA SER A 49 -5.61 -0.51 -12.52
C SER A 49 -6.78 -1.30 -13.14
N ASP A 50 -7.46 -2.13 -12.36
CA ASP A 50 -8.45 -3.11 -12.83
C ASP A 50 -9.90 -2.85 -12.35
N VAL A 51 -10.17 -1.68 -11.76
CA VAL A 51 -11.51 -1.29 -11.29
C VAL A 51 -12.21 -0.36 -12.27
N ASN A 52 -11.53 0.71 -12.71
CA ASN A 52 -12.01 1.64 -13.70
C ASN A 52 -10.80 2.20 -14.48
N GLU A 53 -10.58 1.65 -15.66
CA GLU A 53 -9.42 1.96 -16.51
C GLU A 53 -9.40 3.44 -16.94
N GLU A 54 -10.56 4.02 -17.28
CA GLU A 54 -10.66 5.43 -17.69
C GLU A 54 -10.23 6.38 -16.55
N VAL A 55 -10.73 6.14 -15.33
CA VAL A 55 -10.37 6.94 -14.15
C VAL A 55 -8.90 6.72 -13.78
N GLY A 56 -8.38 5.50 -13.92
CA GLY A 56 -6.98 5.17 -13.71
C GLY A 56 -6.07 5.96 -14.66
N GLN A 57 -6.33 5.89 -15.97
CA GLN A 57 -5.57 6.60 -16.99
C GLN A 57 -5.63 8.12 -16.79
N GLN A 58 -6.82 8.66 -16.51
CA GLN A 58 -6.98 10.09 -16.21
C GLN A 58 -6.11 10.49 -15.01
N SER A 59 -6.09 9.69 -13.95
CA SER A 59 -5.28 9.97 -12.76
C SER A 59 -3.79 9.95 -13.08
N GLU A 60 -3.31 8.95 -13.82
CA GLU A 60 -1.92 8.88 -14.27
C GLU A 60 -1.52 10.10 -15.10
N ASP A 61 -2.36 10.50 -16.06
CA ASP A 61 -2.09 11.65 -16.92
C ASP A 61 -2.01 12.96 -16.14
N GLU A 62 -2.90 13.17 -15.16
CA GLU A 62 -2.87 14.36 -14.31
C GLU A 62 -1.64 14.41 -13.40
N TYR A 63 -1.30 13.31 -12.73
CA TYR A 63 -0.11 13.25 -11.87
C TYR A 63 1.19 13.39 -12.66
N LYS A 64 1.23 12.85 -13.88
CA LYS A 64 2.37 12.98 -14.80
C LYS A 64 2.64 14.42 -15.21
N LYS A 65 1.62 15.30 -15.29
CA LYS A 65 1.83 16.74 -15.51
C LYS A 65 2.65 17.38 -14.38
N GLY A 66 2.54 16.85 -13.16
CA GLY A 66 3.35 17.24 -12.01
C GLY A 66 4.67 16.48 -11.87
N GLY A 67 5.00 15.58 -12.81
CA GLY A 67 6.21 14.75 -12.73
C GLY A 67 6.17 13.64 -11.68
N ILE A 68 4.96 13.29 -11.20
CA ILE A 68 4.77 12.25 -10.18
C ILE A 68 4.28 10.98 -10.90
N PRO A 69 5.12 9.93 -11.04
CA PRO A 69 4.67 8.67 -11.58
C PRO A 69 3.73 7.98 -10.59
N LEU A 70 2.64 7.40 -11.09
CA LEU A 70 1.80 6.49 -10.32
C LEU A 70 2.15 5.04 -10.66
N ALA A 71 2.14 4.18 -9.65
CA ALA A 71 2.18 2.74 -9.76
C ALA A 71 0.79 2.19 -9.42
N LEU A 72 -0.15 2.30 -10.36
CA LEU A 72 -1.45 1.64 -10.25
C LEU A 72 -1.23 0.12 -10.32
N ARG A 73 -1.94 -0.63 -9.48
CA ARG A 73 -1.82 -2.10 -9.40
C ARG A 73 -3.18 -2.75 -9.50
N SER A 74 -3.23 -3.94 -10.07
CA SER A 74 -4.43 -4.78 -10.06
C SER A 74 -4.72 -5.27 -8.65
N ARG A 75 -5.91 -5.83 -8.45
CA ARG A 75 -6.28 -6.52 -7.21
C ARG A 75 -5.32 -7.67 -6.90
N GLU A 76 -4.90 -8.43 -7.91
CA GLU A 76 -3.97 -9.55 -7.73
C GLU A 76 -2.62 -9.05 -7.21
N GLU A 77 -2.03 -8.04 -7.86
CA GLU A 77 -0.77 -7.44 -7.42
C GLU A 77 -0.88 -6.80 -6.03
N PHE A 78 -1.98 -6.09 -5.75
CA PHE A 78 -2.20 -5.47 -4.45
C PHE A 78 -2.37 -6.51 -3.33
N SER A 79 -2.96 -7.68 -3.63
CA SER A 79 -3.13 -8.74 -2.63
C SER A 79 -1.80 -9.24 -2.05
N ARG A 80 -0.71 -9.13 -2.81
CA ARG A 80 0.64 -9.56 -2.40
C ARG A 80 1.20 -8.74 -1.23
N PHE A 81 0.72 -7.51 -1.04
CA PHE A 81 1.09 -6.68 0.12
C PHE A 81 0.64 -7.27 1.45
N PHE A 82 -0.30 -8.21 1.43
CA PHE A 82 -0.83 -8.87 2.61
C PHE A 82 -0.27 -10.30 2.81
N GLU A 83 0.71 -10.72 2.01
CA GLU A 83 1.36 -12.03 2.19
C GLU A 83 1.97 -12.16 3.60
N GLY A 84 1.63 -13.24 4.30
CA GLY A 84 2.06 -13.47 5.68
C GLY A 84 1.24 -12.73 6.75
N LEU A 85 0.18 -12.03 6.35
CA LEU A 85 -0.80 -11.40 7.23
C LEU A 85 -2.16 -12.11 7.16
N GLU A 86 -2.98 -11.89 8.18
CA GLU A 86 -4.38 -12.34 8.21
C GLU A 86 -5.30 -11.20 7.76
N ILE A 87 -6.11 -11.45 6.71
CA ILE A 87 -7.12 -10.50 6.25
C ILE A 87 -8.31 -10.52 7.23
N VAL A 88 -8.72 -9.33 7.68
CA VAL A 88 -9.90 -9.16 8.53
C VAL A 88 -11.17 -9.42 7.72
N ALA A 89 -12.08 -10.23 8.27
CA ALA A 89 -13.38 -10.59 7.68
C ALA A 89 -14.46 -9.52 7.88
#